data_AF-A0A0K6H8A7-F1
#
_entry.id   AF-A0A0K6H8A7-F1
#
_cell.length_a   1.000
_cell.length_b   1.000
_cell.length_c   1.000
_cell.angle_alpha   90.00
_cell.angle_beta   90.00
_cell.angle_gamma   90.00
#
_symmetry.space_group_name_H-M   'P 1'
#
loop_
_entity.id
_entity.type
_entity.pdbx_description
1 polymer ?
#
loop_
_entity_poly.entity_id
_entity_poly.type
_entity_poly.pdbx_seq_one_letter_code
_entity_poly.pdbx_strand_id
1 'polypeptide(L)'
;MNDLQRAAIRARPALAVLADELGEPSPDTVRALAIIEQMLDDIEAGRHPIDHPDDWPHRDRWPDRPHWDRWRWAIKTLAVASGTTAHCSLKYEYMRVDTRQARSDALTGALLDVADVIELASDRERDAMTVADLIEQLNPPIAQRFVPTERGAMSTARDIERVMLERCLQISITPGDMPRDQAEASVCRLAGMIVDGRYPEAGKRLSDAATAYFADHPDQQVPSAEVVRRGWIINAPRLRDRLERLLAGFVGVSSQSSSQSS
;
A
#
# COMPACT_ATOMS: atom_id res chain seq x y z
N MET A 1 -10.47 -0.88 15.05
CA MET A 1 -10.24 -1.58 13.77
C MET A 1 -9.00 -1.00 13.10
N ASN A 2 -7.95 -1.79 12.93
CA ASN A 2 -6.69 -1.33 12.33
C ASN A 2 -6.81 -1.22 10.80
N ASP A 3 -5.81 -0.61 10.16
CA ASP A 3 -5.83 -0.37 8.70
C ASP A 3 -5.88 -1.68 7.90
N LEU A 4 -5.17 -2.71 8.37
CA LEU A 4 -5.18 -4.04 7.77
C LEU A 4 -6.58 -4.67 7.76
N GLN A 5 -7.31 -4.61 8.87
CA GLN A 5 -8.69 -5.09 8.96
C GLN A 5 -9.62 -4.32 8.01
N ARG A 6 -9.48 -2.99 7.95
CA ARG A 6 -10.26 -2.17 7.01
C ARG A 6 -9.94 -2.53 5.55
N ALA A 7 -8.69 -2.83 5.23
CA ALA A 7 -8.30 -3.28 3.90
C ALA A 7 -8.84 -4.68 3.57
N ALA A 8 -8.80 -5.63 4.51
CA ALA A 8 -9.38 -6.96 4.33
C ALA A 8 -10.89 -6.89 4.05
N ILE A 9 -11.63 -6.05 4.78
CA ILE A 9 -13.08 -5.82 4.57
C ILE A 9 -13.36 -5.29 3.15
N ARG A 10 -12.49 -4.43 2.59
CA ARG A 10 -12.63 -3.97 1.20
C ARG A 10 -12.24 -5.05 0.18
N ALA A 11 -11.17 -5.78 0.47
CA ALA A 11 -10.62 -6.78 -0.43
C ALA A 11 -11.53 -8.02 -0.59
N ARG A 12 -12.35 -8.35 0.42
CA ARG A 12 -13.26 -9.50 0.36
C ARG A 12 -14.32 -9.40 -0.75
N PRO A 13 -15.17 -8.35 -0.82
CA PRO A 13 -16.09 -8.18 -1.96
C PRO A 13 -15.34 -7.94 -3.27
N ALA A 14 -14.16 -7.31 -3.25
CA ALA A 14 -13.31 -7.16 -4.43
C ALA A 14 -12.88 -8.52 -5.01
N LEU A 15 -12.56 -9.51 -4.16
CA LEU A 15 -12.19 -10.84 -4.62
C LEU A 15 -13.35 -11.55 -5.34
N ALA A 16 -14.59 -11.35 -4.86
CA ALA A 16 -15.79 -11.86 -5.54
C ALA A 16 -15.96 -11.20 -6.92
N VAL A 17 -15.78 -9.88 -7.03
CA VAL A 17 -15.80 -9.16 -8.32
C VAL A 17 -14.75 -9.74 -9.29
N LEU A 18 -13.53 -10.03 -8.80
CA LEU A 18 -12.51 -10.68 -9.63
C LEU A 18 -12.95 -12.07 -10.08
N ALA A 19 -13.55 -12.87 -9.22
CA ALA A 19 -14.01 -14.20 -9.59
C ALA A 19 -15.11 -14.15 -10.66
N ASP A 20 -16.08 -13.24 -10.51
CA ASP A 20 -17.25 -13.13 -11.40
C ASP A 20 -16.88 -12.54 -12.77
N GLU A 21 -16.10 -11.46 -12.79
CA GLU A 21 -15.76 -10.72 -14.02
C GLU A 21 -14.71 -11.43 -14.90
N LEU A 22 -13.96 -12.37 -14.34
CA LEU A 22 -12.93 -13.11 -15.10
C LEU A 22 -13.51 -14.23 -15.98
N GLY A 23 -14.81 -14.51 -15.92
CA GLY A 23 -15.47 -15.52 -16.75
C GLY A 23 -15.09 -16.94 -16.35
N GLU A 24 -14.60 -17.76 -17.29
CA GLU A 24 -14.03 -19.08 -16.97
C GLU A 24 -12.54 -18.95 -16.59
N PRO A 25 -12.19 -19.01 -15.29
CA PRO A 25 -10.81 -18.79 -14.86
C PRO A 25 -9.91 -19.96 -15.25
N SER A 26 -8.69 -19.63 -15.69
CA SER A 26 -7.62 -20.61 -15.84
C SER A 26 -7.29 -21.28 -14.49
N PRO A 27 -6.68 -22.48 -14.46
CA PRO A 27 -6.23 -23.10 -13.22
C PRO A 27 -5.32 -22.20 -12.38
N ASP A 28 -4.46 -21.40 -13.03
CA ASP A 28 -3.60 -20.44 -12.34
C ASP A 28 -4.41 -19.31 -11.71
N THR A 29 -5.45 -18.82 -12.39
CA THR A 29 -6.38 -17.81 -11.87
C THR A 29 -7.12 -18.33 -10.64
N VAL A 30 -7.64 -19.56 -10.69
CA VAL A 30 -8.32 -20.20 -9.55
C VAL A 30 -7.36 -20.32 -8.37
N ARG A 31 -6.13 -20.76 -8.61
CA ARG A 31 -5.10 -20.85 -7.56
C ARG A 31 -4.74 -19.49 -6.98
N ALA A 32 -4.66 -18.46 -7.82
CA ALA A 32 -4.39 -17.10 -7.37
C ALA A 32 -5.51 -16.54 -6.48
N LEU A 33 -6.78 -16.77 -6.86
CA LEU A 33 -7.93 -16.39 -6.03
C LEU A 33 -7.89 -17.08 -4.66
N ALA A 34 -7.66 -18.40 -4.64
CA ALA A 34 -7.59 -19.18 -3.40
C ALA A 34 -6.46 -18.71 -2.46
N ILE A 35 -5.31 -18.30 -3.00
CA ILE A 35 -4.21 -17.74 -2.20
C ILE A 35 -4.63 -16.44 -1.51
N ILE A 36 -5.32 -15.55 -2.23
CA ILE A 36 -5.80 -14.28 -1.64
C ILE A 36 -6.92 -14.55 -0.64
N GLU A 37 -7.82 -15.48 -0.94
CA GLU A 37 -8.90 -15.90 -0.04
C GLU A 37 -8.36 -16.41 1.29
N GLN A 38 -7.39 -17.33 1.25
CA GLN A 38 -6.74 -17.86 2.46
C GLN A 38 -6.08 -16.75 3.29
N MET A 39 -5.36 -15.82 2.63
CA MET A 39 -4.75 -14.68 3.31
C MET A 39 -5.79 -13.80 4.02
N LEU A 40 -6.95 -13.56 3.38
CA LEU A 40 -8.03 -12.79 3.98
C LEU A 40 -8.64 -13.53 5.18
N ASP A 41 -8.85 -14.85 5.08
CA ASP A 41 -9.34 -15.67 6.19
C ASP A 41 -8.41 -15.65 7.40
N ASP A 42 -7.09 -15.64 7.16
CA ASP A 42 -6.08 -15.53 8.22
C ASP A 42 -6.13 -14.16 8.89
N ILE A 43 -6.19 -13.08 8.11
CA ILE A 43 -6.30 -11.71 8.64
C ILE A 43 -7.57 -11.54 9.47
N GLU A 44 -8.71 -12.04 8.98
CA GLU A 44 -10.01 -11.96 9.66
C GLU A 44 -10.03 -12.77 10.96
N ALA A 45 -9.36 -13.92 10.98
CA ALA A 45 -9.18 -14.72 12.18
C ALA A 45 -8.06 -14.20 13.11
N GLY A 46 -7.33 -13.15 12.71
CA GLY A 46 -6.20 -12.61 13.46
C GLY A 46 -4.96 -13.49 13.47
N ARG A 47 -4.88 -14.51 12.61
CA ARG A 47 -3.72 -15.37 12.42
C ARG A 47 -2.64 -14.65 11.62
N HIS A 48 -1.40 -15.03 11.81
CA HIS A 48 -0.32 -14.60 10.95
C HIS A 48 -0.11 -15.63 9.85
N PRO A 49 -0.01 -15.22 8.58
CA PRO A 49 0.47 -16.08 7.51
C PRO A 49 1.71 -16.89 7.88
N ILE A 50 2.69 -16.30 8.60
CA ILE A 50 3.90 -17.02 9.08
C ILE A 50 3.59 -18.23 9.99
N ASP A 51 2.39 -18.30 10.58
CA ASP A 51 1.95 -19.45 11.38
C ASP A 51 1.75 -20.71 10.51
N HIS A 52 1.73 -20.56 9.18
CA HIS A 52 1.61 -21.64 8.22
C HIS A 52 2.94 -21.91 7.50
N PRO A 53 3.30 -23.19 7.25
CA PRO A 53 4.47 -23.51 6.46
C PRO A 53 4.33 -22.96 5.03
N ASP A 54 5.35 -22.23 4.57
CA ASP A 54 5.42 -21.73 3.19
C ASP A 54 6.01 -22.80 2.26
N ASP A 55 5.16 -23.65 1.69
CA ASP A 55 5.55 -24.63 0.67
C ASP A 55 5.77 -24.01 -0.73
N TRP A 56 5.78 -22.68 -0.84
CA TRP A 56 5.97 -22.00 -2.12
C TRP A 56 7.45 -22.03 -2.50
N PRO A 57 7.79 -22.32 -3.78
CA PRO A 57 9.18 -22.29 -4.20
C PRO A 57 9.72 -20.86 -4.02
N HIS A 58 10.61 -20.68 -3.05
CA HIS A 58 11.34 -19.43 -2.83
C HIS A 58 12.12 -19.11 -4.10
N ARG A 59 11.66 -18.10 -4.85
CA ARG A 59 12.22 -17.81 -6.17
C ARG A 59 13.10 -16.57 -6.17
N ASP A 60 12.96 -15.66 -5.21
CA ASP A 60 13.91 -14.57 -4.98
C ASP A 60 13.74 -14.04 -3.55
N ARG A 61 14.81 -14.05 -2.72
CA ARG A 61 14.79 -13.49 -1.36
C ARG A 61 14.81 -11.95 -1.38
N TRP A 62 13.73 -11.30 -1.83
CA TRP A 62 13.40 -9.94 -1.42
C TRP A 62 11.99 -9.46 -1.85
N PRO A 63 11.25 -8.70 -1.02
CA PRO A 63 11.43 -8.53 0.42
C PRO A 63 11.44 -9.88 1.13
N ASP A 64 12.37 -10.05 2.08
CA ASP A 64 12.52 -11.27 2.88
C ASP A 64 11.40 -11.34 3.91
N ARG A 65 10.18 -11.53 3.40
CA ARG A 65 8.93 -11.50 4.15
C ARG A 65 8.20 -12.81 3.90
N PRO A 66 7.67 -13.44 4.95
CA PRO A 66 6.88 -14.66 4.81
C PRO A 66 5.82 -14.54 3.71
N HIS A 67 5.70 -15.55 2.86
CA HIS A 67 4.66 -15.68 1.83
C HIS A 67 4.63 -14.57 0.75
N TRP A 68 5.59 -13.64 0.72
CA TRP A 68 5.57 -12.55 -0.26
C TRP A 68 5.61 -13.07 -1.71
N ASP A 69 6.47 -14.05 -2.01
CA ASP A 69 6.56 -14.62 -3.36
C ASP A 69 5.23 -15.25 -3.82
N ARG A 70 4.51 -15.87 -2.88
CA ARG A 70 3.18 -16.44 -3.10
C ARG A 70 2.16 -15.35 -3.41
N TRP A 71 2.09 -14.29 -2.60
CA TRP A 71 1.13 -13.18 -2.83
C TRP A 71 1.47 -12.36 -4.07
N ARG A 72 2.76 -12.09 -4.31
CA ARG A 72 3.27 -11.43 -5.52
C ARG A 72 2.90 -12.21 -6.78
N TRP A 73 3.02 -13.54 -6.73
CA TRP A 73 2.58 -14.38 -7.84
C TRP A 73 1.07 -14.24 -8.06
N ALA A 74 0.27 -14.39 -7.00
CA ALA A 74 -1.19 -14.33 -7.08
C ALA A 74 -1.69 -13.01 -7.70
N ILE A 75 -1.26 -11.85 -7.19
CA ILE A 75 -1.70 -10.55 -7.71
C ILE A 75 -1.24 -10.29 -9.16
N LYS A 76 -0.06 -10.79 -9.55
CA LYS A 76 0.39 -10.69 -10.95
C LYS A 76 -0.47 -11.55 -11.87
N THR A 77 -0.81 -12.76 -11.45
CA THR A 77 -1.70 -13.66 -12.19
C THR A 77 -3.09 -13.04 -12.35
N LEU A 78 -3.66 -12.49 -11.28
CA LEU A 78 -4.96 -11.82 -11.32
C LEU A 78 -4.93 -10.58 -12.23
N ALA A 79 -3.89 -9.74 -12.12
CA ALA A 79 -3.74 -8.57 -12.99
C ALA A 79 -3.72 -8.94 -14.48
N VAL A 80 -2.96 -9.97 -14.85
CA VAL A 80 -2.90 -10.48 -16.24
C VAL A 80 -4.26 -11.00 -16.69
N ALA A 81 -4.96 -11.76 -15.84
CA ALA A 81 -6.29 -12.28 -16.16
C ALA A 81 -7.29 -11.13 -16.39
N SER A 82 -7.19 -10.04 -15.62
CA SER A 82 -7.98 -8.82 -15.79
C SER A 82 -7.55 -7.93 -16.97
N GLY A 83 -6.59 -8.39 -17.78
CA GLY A 83 -6.09 -7.68 -18.95
C GLY A 83 -5.11 -6.54 -18.66
N THR A 84 -4.59 -6.46 -17.43
CA THR A 84 -3.61 -5.45 -17.02
C THR A 84 -2.33 -6.09 -16.46
N THR A 85 -1.48 -5.32 -15.80
CA THR A 85 -0.24 -5.78 -15.19
C THR A 85 -0.09 -5.25 -13.77
N ALA A 86 0.56 -6.04 -12.92
CA ALA A 86 1.03 -5.60 -11.61
C ALA A 86 2.57 -5.51 -11.62
N HIS A 87 3.07 -4.33 -11.30
CA HIS A 87 4.47 -4.03 -11.11
C HIS A 87 4.81 -4.17 -9.62
N CYS A 88 5.77 -5.04 -9.31
CA CYS A 88 6.31 -5.17 -7.96
C CYS A 88 7.80 -4.87 -8.05
N SER A 89 8.24 -3.80 -7.40
CA SER A 89 9.65 -3.47 -7.31
C SER A 89 10.25 -4.16 -6.09
N LEU A 90 11.21 -5.06 -6.33
CA LEU A 90 12.00 -5.64 -5.25
C LEU A 90 12.83 -4.52 -4.60
N LYS A 91 13.56 -3.72 -5.40
CA LYS A 91 14.44 -2.65 -4.92
C LYS A 91 13.74 -1.61 -4.03
N TYR A 92 12.53 -1.21 -4.38
CA TYR A 92 11.80 -0.13 -3.70
C TYR A 92 10.64 -0.66 -2.84
N GLU A 93 10.53 -1.98 -2.69
CA GLU A 93 9.53 -2.68 -1.86
C GLU A 93 8.09 -2.18 -2.05
N TYR A 94 7.67 -1.88 -3.27
CA TYR A 94 6.29 -1.45 -3.53
C TYR A 94 5.63 -2.28 -4.62
N MET A 95 4.32 -2.36 -4.52
CA MET A 95 3.46 -2.92 -5.54
C MET A 95 2.58 -1.83 -6.15
N ARG A 96 2.30 -1.98 -7.44
CA ARG A 96 1.38 -1.13 -8.19
C ARG A 96 0.69 -1.94 -9.26
N VAL A 97 -0.61 -1.81 -9.36
CA VAL A 97 -1.39 -2.30 -10.51
C VAL A 97 -1.46 -1.18 -11.55
N ASP A 98 -1.19 -1.47 -12.83
CA ASP A 98 -1.44 -0.51 -13.90
C ASP A 98 -2.95 -0.36 -14.09
N THR A 99 -3.46 0.84 -13.87
CA THR A 99 -4.89 1.14 -13.94
C THR A 99 -5.34 1.53 -15.34
N ARG A 100 -4.41 1.74 -16.29
CA ARG A 100 -4.73 2.26 -17.64
C ARG A 100 -5.14 1.17 -18.63
N GLN A 101 -4.79 -0.08 -18.35
CA GLN A 101 -4.96 -1.21 -19.29
C GLN A 101 -6.04 -2.19 -18.84
N ALA A 102 -6.68 -1.95 -17.71
CA ALA A 102 -7.69 -2.85 -17.18
C ALA A 102 -8.92 -2.93 -18.09
N ARG A 103 -9.51 -4.13 -18.17
CA ARG A 103 -10.70 -4.39 -19.00
C ARG A 103 -11.94 -3.66 -18.48
N SER A 104 -12.01 -3.34 -17.20
CA SER A 104 -13.11 -2.59 -16.59
C SER A 104 -12.66 -1.83 -15.34
N ASP A 105 -13.41 -0.78 -15.00
CA ASP A 105 -13.19 0.00 -13.78
C ASP A 105 -13.44 -0.85 -12.51
N ALA A 106 -14.39 -1.79 -12.57
CA ALA A 106 -14.68 -2.72 -11.49
C ALA A 106 -13.48 -3.64 -11.19
N LEU A 107 -12.89 -4.25 -12.23
CA LEU A 107 -11.68 -5.06 -12.11
C LEU A 107 -10.49 -4.23 -11.60
N THR A 108 -10.39 -2.97 -12.05
CA THR A 108 -9.34 -2.05 -11.58
C THR A 108 -9.46 -1.79 -10.08
N GLY A 109 -10.65 -1.41 -9.62
CA GLY A 109 -10.92 -1.17 -8.20
C GLY A 109 -10.62 -2.42 -7.37
N ALA A 110 -11.09 -3.57 -7.83
CA ALA A 110 -10.90 -4.83 -7.12
C ALA A 110 -9.42 -5.24 -7.00
N LEU A 111 -8.65 -5.14 -8.10
CA LEU A 111 -7.19 -5.39 -8.06
C LEU A 111 -6.46 -4.43 -7.14
N LEU A 112 -6.88 -3.16 -7.10
CA LEU A 112 -6.29 -2.17 -6.21
C LEU A 112 -6.54 -2.52 -4.74
N ASP A 113 -7.76 -2.91 -4.37
CA ASP A 113 -8.10 -3.32 -3.00
C ASP A 113 -7.33 -4.58 -2.58
N VAL A 114 -7.22 -5.58 -3.47
CA VAL A 114 -6.36 -6.75 -3.22
C VAL A 114 -4.89 -6.34 -3.07
N ALA A 115 -4.39 -5.44 -3.91
CA ALA A 115 -3.01 -4.97 -3.81
C ALA A 115 -2.73 -4.25 -2.48
N ASP A 116 -3.67 -3.45 -1.98
CA ASP A 116 -3.51 -2.71 -0.72
C ASP A 116 -3.48 -3.64 0.50
N VAL A 117 -4.37 -4.65 0.56
CA VAL A 117 -4.34 -5.62 1.66
C VAL A 117 -3.07 -6.47 1.65
N ILE A 118 -2.56 -6.87 0.48
CA ILE A 118 -1.29 -7.60 0.37
C ILE A 118 -0.12 -6.77 0.92
N GLU A 119 -0.08 -5.48 0.62
CA GLU A 119 1.00 -4.61 1.14
C GLU A 119 0.94 -4.49 2.65
N LEU A 120 -0.25 -4.28 3.21
CA LEU A 120 -0.46 -4.18 4.66
C LEU A 120 -0.19 -5.52 5.37
N ALA A 121 -0.59 -6.64 4.78
CA ALA A 121 -0.30 -7.97 5.28
C ALA A 121 1.22 -8.21 5.28
N SER A 122 1.90 -7.86 4.19
CA SER A 122 3.35 -7.91 4.08
C SER A 122 4.06 -7.06 5.14
N ASP A 123 3.56 -5.87 5.47
CA ASP A 123 4.10 -5.03 6.55
C ASP A 123 3.88 -5.66 7.92
N ARG A 124 2.69 -6.20 8.18
CA ARG A 124 2.40 -6.93 9.42
C ARG A 124 3.32 -8.13 9.62
N GLU A 125 3.54 -8.94 8.59
CA GLU A 125 4.38 -10.14 8.72
C GLU A 125 5.83 -9.78 9.00
N ARG A 126 6.35 -8.70 8.40
CA ARG A 126 7.67 -8.16 8.74
C ARG A 126 7.72 -7.74 10.21
N ASP A 127 6.70 -7.02 10.69
CA ASP A 127 6.68 -6.49 12.05
C ASP A 127 6.49 -7.60 13.12
N ALA A 128 5.96 -8.77 12.72
CA ALA A 128 5.80 -9.95 13.57
C ALA A 128 7.06 -10.81 13.69
N MET A 129 8.05 -10.64 12.78
CA MET A 129 9.29 -11.42 12.81
C MET A 129 10.09 -11.13 14.08
N THR A 130 10.50 -12.19 14.77
CA THR A 130 11.32 -12.08 15.97
C THR A 130 12.79 -11.84 15.63
N VAL A 131 13.57 -11.41 16.62
CA VAL A 131 15.04 -11.31 16.48
C VAL A 131 15.66 -12.66 16.13
N ALA A 132 15.08 -13.78 16.60
CA ALA A 132 15.55 -15.12 16.27
C ALA A 132 15.33 -15.47 14.80
N ASP A 133 14.15 -15.14 14.25
CA ASP A 133 13.84 -15.30 12.82
C ASP A 133 14.78 -14.47 11.95
N LEU A 134 15.10 -13.24 12.40
CA LEU A 134 16.08 -12.38 11.74
C LEU A 134 17.49 -12.99 11.74
N ILE A 135 17.92 -13.59 12.86
CA ILE A 135 19.24 -14.22 12.99
C ILE A 135 19.36 -15.43 12.06
N GLU A 136 18.31 -16.25 11.95
CA GLU A 136 18.28 -17.40 11.03
C GLU A 136 18.32 -16.96 9.57
N GLN A 137 17.63 -15.86 9.23
CA GLN A 137 17.70 -15.25 7.89
C GLN A 137 19.10 -14.70 7.56
N LEU A 138 19.78 -14.09 8.54
CA LEU A 138 21.08 -13.45 8.38
C LEU A 138 22.26 -14.45 8.32
N ASN A 139 22.06 -15.73 8.65
CA ASN A 139 23.13 -16.73 8.66
C ASN A 139 22.82 -17.97 7.80
N PRO A 140 22.67 -17.83 6.46
CA PRO A 140 22.43 -18.96 5.58
C PRO A 140 23.68 -19.87 5.47
N PRO A 141 23.52 -21.17 5.16
CA PRO A 141 24.63 -22.07 4.87
C PRO A 141 25.52 -21.50 3.74
N ILE A 142 26.84 -21.71 3.90
CA ILE A 142 28.00 -21.00 3.32
C ILE A 142 28.01 -20.81 1.78
N ALA A 143 27.08 -21.41 1.02
CA ALA A 143 27.07 -21.38 -0.44
C ALA A 143 26.53 -20.08 -1.09
N GLN A 144 26.13 -19.06 -0.32
CA GLN A 144 25.54 -17.83 -0.88
C GLN A 144 26.15 -16.58 -0.26
N ARG A 145 27.39 -16.26 -0.65
CA ARG A 145 28.01 -14.95 -0.39
C ARG A 145 27.52 -13.93 -1.41
N PHE A 146 26.69 -12.96 -1.01
CA PHE A 146 26.89 -11.55 -1.42
C PHE A 146 26.06 -10.53 -0.61
N VAL A 147 26.76 -9.44 -0.28
CA VAL A 147 26.42 -8.11 0.28
C VAL A 147 25.34 -8.06 1.39
N PRO A 148 25.75 -7.93 2.66
CA PRO A 148 24.88 -7.44 3.70
C PRO A 148 24.74 -5.92 3.56
N THR A 149 23.55 -5.43 3.24
CA THR A 149 23.17 -4.07 3.65
C THR A 149 22.62 -4.20 5.05
N GLU A 150 23.36 -3.66 6.01
CA GLU A 150 23.03 -3.62 7.45
C GLU A 150 21.56 -3.21 7.64
N ARG A 151 20.73 -4.15 8.11
CA ARG A 151 19.27 -3.96 8.27
C ARG A 151 18.87 -4.07 9.73
N GLY A 152 19.59 -3.34 10.59
CA GLY A 152 19.12 -2.98 11.91
C GLY A 152 18.32 -1.68 11.83
N ALA A 153 17.02 -1.74 12.12
CA ALA A 153 16.17 -0.57 12.43
C ALA A 153 16.23 0.64 11.46
N MET A 154 16.35 0.43 10.14
CA MET A 154 16.08 1.48 9.16
C MET A 154 14.61 1.43 8.73
N SER A 155 13.89 2.53 8.89
CA SER A 155 12.55 2.75 8.33
C SER A 155 12.57 2.42 6.83
N THR A 156 11.78 1.43 6.39
CA THR A 156 11.72 1.08 4.96
C THR A 156 11.09 2.22 4.17
N ALA A 157 11.29 2.26 2.84
CA ALA A 157 10.64 3.26 1.99
C ALA A 157 9.10 3.26 2.16
N ARG A 158 8.50 2.09 2.45
CA ARG A 158 7.08 1.96 2.79
C ARG A 158 6.72 2.55 4.15
N ASP A 159 7.59 2.40 5.16
CA ASP A 159 7.34 2.97 6.48
C ASP A 159 7.39 4.50 6.44
N ILE A 160 8.36 5.07 5.72
CA ILE A 160 8.45 6.52 5.48
C ILE A 160 7.21 7.00 4.73
N GLU A 161 6.85 6.36 3.61
CA GLU A 161 5.67 6.73 2.81
C GLU A 161 4.38 6.62 3.61
N ARG A 162 4.25 5.61 4.48
CA ARG A 162 3.07 5.42 5.34
C ARG A 162 2.89 6.59 6.31
N VAL A 163 3.96 7.03 6.99
CA VAL A 163 3.91 8.19 7.89
C VAL A 163 3.48 9.46 7.13
N MET A 164 3.98 9.63 5.90
CA MET A 164 3.60 10.77 5.05
C MET A 164 2.13 10.70 4.63
N LEU A 165 1.65 9.52 4.23
CA LEU A 165 0.24 9.28 3.88
C LEU A 165 -0.71 9.55 5.05
N GLU A 166 -0.37 9.05 6.23
CA GLU A 166 -1.14 9.28 7.47
C GLU A 166 -1.22 10.77 7.79
N ARG A 167 -0.11 11.51 7.68
CA ARG A 167 -0.12 12.96 7.91
C ARG A 167 -0.96 13.71 6.87
N CYS A 168 -0.82 13.38 5.59
CA CYS A 168 -1.66 13.99 4.55
C CYS A 168 -3.15 13.73 4.80
N LEU A 169 -3.52 12.50 5.16
CA LEU A 169 -4.90 12.16 5.49
C LEU A 169 -5.39 12.97 6.69
N GLN A 170 -4.61 13.04 7.77
CA GLN A 170 -4.92 13.78 8.98
C GLN A 170 -5.20 15.27 8.69
N ILE A 171 -4.31 15.94 7.95
CA ILE A 171 -4.46 17.35 7.54
C ILE A 171 -5.69 17.53 6.63
N SER A 172 -5.98 16.53 5.78
CA SER A 172 -7.12 16.59 4.86
C SER A 172 -8.47 16.56 5.59
N ILE A 173 -8.56 15.86 6.73
CA ILE A 173 -9.82 15.67 7.46
C ILE A 173 -9.98 16.55 8.70
N THR A 174 -8.88 17.09 9.24
CA THR A 174 -8.89 17.90 10.47
C THR A 174 -8.50 19.35 10.17
N PRO A 175 -9.45 20.30 10.24
CA PRO A 175 -9.14 21.71 10.02
C PRO A 175 -8.08 22.24 11.00
N GLY A 176 -7.11 22.98 10.48
CA GLY A 176 -6.05 23.62 11.29
C GLY A 176 -4.86 22.71 11.61
N ASP A 177 -4.88 21.44 11.21
CA ASP A 177 -3.70 20.58 11.31
C ASP A 177 -2.62 21.03 10.32
N MET A 178 -1.35 21.01 10.76
CA MET A 178 -0.22 21.56 10.01
C MET A 178 0.91 20.54 9.81
N PRO A 179 1.70 20.62 8.73
CA PRO A 179 2.95 19.87 8.60
C PRO A 179 3.91 20.18 9.76
N ARG A 180 4.61 19.16 10.24
CA ARG A 180 5.56 19.27 11.37
C ARG A 180 6.97 19.65 10.93
N ASP A 181 7.32 19.32 9.69
CA ASP A 181 8.66 19.54 9.15
C ASP A 181 8.64 19.78 7.63
N GLN A 182 9.83 20.01 7.08
CA GLN A 182 10.06 20.21 5.64
C GLN A 182 9.51 19.05 4.79
N ALA A 183 9.69 17.82 5.25
CA ALA A 183 9.35 16.63 4.47
C ALA A 183 7.83 16.53 4.33
N GLU A 184 7.10 16.66 5.45
CA GLU A 184 5.64 16.66 5.46
C GLU A 184 5.07 17.82 4.65
N ALA A 185 5.62 19.03 4.78
CA ALA A 185 5.12 20.20 4.05
C ALA A 185 5.32 20.02 2.53
N SER A 186 6.45 19.46 2.13
CA SER A 186 6.75 19.19 0.73
C SER A 186 5.84 18.11 0.15
N VAL A 187 5.58 17.04 0.91
CA VAL A 187 4.64 15.98 0.50
C VAL A 187 3.21 16.52 0.47
N CYS A 188 2.76 17.30 1.46
CA CYS A 188 1.42 17.89 1.49
C CYS A 188 1.19 18.80 0.29
N ARG A 189 2.17 19.64 -0.09
CA ARG A 189 2.05 20.49 -1.28
C ARG A 189 1.90 19.66 -2.56
N LEU A 190 2.70 18.60 -2.70
CA LEU A 190 2.60 17.70 -3.85
C LEU A 190 1.28 16.94 -3.87
N ALA A 191 0.88 16.36 -2.73
CA ALA A 191 -0.37 15.65 -2.55
C ALA A 191 -1.58 16.53 -2.87
N GLY A 192 -1.57 17.77 -2.39
CA GLY A 192 -2.59 18.79 -2.67
C GLY A 192 -2.83 18.96 -4.16
N MET A 193 -1.77 19.23 -4.93
CA MET A 193 -1.85 19.35 -6.40
C MET A 193 -2.34 18.06 -7.08
N ILE A 194 -2.00 16.91 -6.52
CA ILE A 194 -2.28 15.60 -7.12
C ILE A 194 -3.75 15.19 -6.96
N VAL A 195 -4.37 15.49 -5.82
CA VAL A 195 -5.74 15.06 -5.48
C VAL A 195 -6.80 16.15 -5.71
N ASP A 196 -6.39 17.41 -5.93
CA ASP A 196 -7.29 18.57 -6.10
C ASP A 196 -8.44 18.32 -7.09
N GLY A 197 -8.17 17.62 -8.20
CA GLY A 197 -9.18 17.35 -9.21
C GLY A 197 -10.34 16.46 -8.73
N ARG A 198 -10.07 15.44 -7.90
CA ARG A 198 -11.09 14.49 -7.41
C ARG A 198 -11.58 14.81 -5.99
N TYR A 199 -10.73 15.43 -5.18
CA TYR A 199 -10.98 15.80 -3.78
C TYR A 199 -10.57 17.25 -3.54
N PRO A 200 -11.28 18.25 -4.09
CA PRO A 200 -10.85 19.65 -4.07
C PRO A 200 -10.74 20.24 -2.66
N GLU A 201 -11.64 19.88 -1.73
CA GLU A 201 -11.52 20.34 -0.35
C GLU A 201 -10.27 19.80 0.36
N ALA A 202 -9.97 18.51 0.17
CA ALA A 202 -8.77 17.89 0.72
C ALA A 202 -7.50 18.47 0.08
N GLY A 203 -7.51 18.62 -1.25
CA GLY A 203 -6.42 19.21 -2.02
C GLY A 203 -6.11 20.64 -1.58
N LYS A 204 -7.15 21.44 -1.36
CA LYS A 204 -7.04 22.80 -0.82
C LYS A 204 -6.46 22.81 0.60
N ARG A 205 -6.97 21.99 1.52
CA ARG A 205 -6.45 21.91 2.90
C ARG A 205 -4.97 21.57 2.94
N LEU A 206 -4.55 20.55 2.17
CA LEU A 206 -3.15 20.16 2.05
C LEU A 206 -2.26 21.29 1.50
N SER A 207 -2.74 21.98 0.47
CA SER A 207 -2.01 23.09 -0.17
C SER A 207 -1.90 24.31 0.73
N ASP A 208 -2.99 24.67 1.41
CA ASP A 208 -3.04 25.81 2.35
C ASP A 208 -2.13 25.55 3.55
N ALA A 209 -2.15 24.33 4.12
CA ALA A 209 -1.30 23.96 5.25
C ALA A 209 0.20 23.95 4.87
N ALA A 210 0.54 23.45 3.68
CA ALA A 210 1.92 23.54 3.19
C ALA A 210 2.35 24.99 2.92
N THR A 211 1.45 25.81 2.38
CA THR A 211 1.72 27.24 2.12
C THR A 211 1.99 27.99 3.40
N ALA A 212 1.18 27.78 4.44
CA ALA A 212 1.40 28.38 5.75
C ALA A 212 2.72 27.91 6.39
N TYR A 213 3.09 26.63 6.30
CA TYR A 213 4.39 26.16 6.78
C TYR A 213 5.57 26.86 6.09
N PHE A 214 5.54 26.97 4.75
CA PHE A 214 6.62 27.60 3.97
C PHE A 214 6.63 29.12 4.05
N ALA A 215 5.54 29.77 4.47
CA ALA A 215 5.56 31.20 4.78
C ALA A 215 6.51 31.50 5.95
N ASP A 216 6.54 30.61 6.96
CA ASP A 216 7.43 30.71 8.12
C ASP A 216 8.82 30.11 7.85
N HIS A 217 8.94 29.21 6.86
CA HIS A 217 10.18 28.48 6.53
C HIS A 217 10.49 28.52 5.01
N PRO A 218 10.71 29.70 4.40
CA PRO A 218 10.82 29.83 2.95
C PRO A 218 12.05 29.12 2.36
N ASP A 219 13.14 29.02 3.12
CA ASP A 219 14.39 28.34 2.75
C ASP A 219 14.26 26.82 2.68
N GLN A 220 13.23 26.25 3.32
CA GLN A 220 12.97 24.82 3.32
C GLN A 220 12.17 24.37 2.09
N GLN A 221 11.76 25.28 1.20
CA GLN A 221 10.96 24.92 0.04
C GLN A 221 11.79 24.18 -1.02
N VAL A 222 11.44 22.92 -1.33
CA VAL A 222 12.10 22.13 -2.38
C VAL A 222 11.20 21.92 -3.60
N PRO A 223 11.72 21.68 -4.82
CA PRO A 223 10.89 21.31 -5.98
C PRO A 223 10.18 19.96 -5.80
N SER A 224 9.04 19.75 -6.43
CA SER A 224 8.27 18.50 -6.31
C SER A 224 9.04 17.24 -6.72
N ALA A 225 9.96 17.35 -7.68
CA ALA A 225 10.83 16.24 -8.10
C ALA A 225 11.73 15.75 -6.95
N GLU A 226 12.01 16.61 -5.98
CA GLU A 226 12.87 16.30 -4.85
C GLU A 226 12.17 15.42 -3.81
N VAL A 227 10.84 15.45 -3.74
CA VAL A 227 10.05 14.63 -2.81
C VAL A 227 10.29 13.13 -3.05
N VAL A 228 10.42 12.72 -4.31
CA VAL A 228 10.74 11.33 -4.68
C VAL A 228 12.24 11.05 -4.49
N ARG A 229 13.11 11.98 -4.89
CA ARG A 229 14.58 11.78 -4.79
C ARG A 229 15.05 11.63 -3.34
N ARG A 230 14.40 12.31 -2.40
CA ARG A 230 14.68 12.21 -0.96
C ARG A 230 14.03 11.01 -0.28
N GLY A 231 13.24 10.21 -1.01
CA GLY A 231 12.61 9.01 -0.49
C GLY A 231 11.46 9.24 0.48
N TRP A 232 10.89 10.46 0.53
CA TRP A 232 9.72 10.75 1.37
C TRP A 232 8.45 10.08 0.83
N ILE A 233 8.40 9.85 -0.48
CA ILE A 233 7.41 9.00 -1.14
C ILE A 233 8.13 8.10 -2.13
N ILE A 234 7.50 6.98 -2.47
CA ILE A 234 8.07 6.05 -3.44
C ILE A 234 7.91 6.60 -4.86
N ASN A 235 6.70 7.08 -5.21
CA ASN A 235 6.44 7.83 -6.43
C ASN A 235 5.09 8.55 -6.36
N ALA A 236 4.91 9.58 -7.20
CA ALA A 236 3.70 10.40 -7.23
C ALA A 236 2.42 9.63 -7.63
N PRO A 237 2.41 8.74 -8.64
CA PRO A 237 1.21 7.95 -8.95
C PRO A 237 0.74 7.09 -7.78
N ARG A 238 1.66 6.42 -7.09
CA ARG A 238 1.33 5.60 -5.92
C ARG A 238 0.80 6.43 -4.75
N LEU A 239 1.40 7.59 -4.49
CA LEU A 239 0.90 8.55 -3.51
C LEU A 239 -0.56 8.93 -3.82
N ARG A 240 -0.87 9.26 -5.09
CA ARG A 240 -2.25 9.54 -5.54
C ARG A 240 -3.17 8.37 -5.21
N ASP A 241 -2.84 7.19 -5.74
CA ASP A 241 -3.73 6.02 -5.68
C ASP A 241 -4.02 5.61 -4.23
N ARG A 242 -3.06 5.74 -3.31
CA ARG A 242 -3.27 5.44 -1.88
C ARG A 242 -4.04 6.54 -1.17
N LEU A 243 -3.69 7.81 -1.38
CA LEU A 243 -4.35 8.92 -0.70
C LEU A 243 -5.82 9.06 -1.14
N GLU A 244 -6.12 8.92 -2.43
CA GLU A 244 -7.49 8.96 -2.94
C GLU A 244 -8.37 7.86 -2.32
N ARG A 245 -7.84 6.65 -2.14
CA ARG A 245 -8.58 5.55 -1.49
C ARG A 245 -8.83 5.79 -0.01
N LEU A 246 -7.84 6.33 0.70
CA LEU A 246 -8.03 6.73 2.09
C LEU A 246 -9.12 7.81 2.20
N LEU A 247 -9.09 8.83 1.34
CA LEU A 247 -10.10 9.88 1.30
C LEU A 247 -11.49 9.35 0.93
N ALA A 248 -11.60 8.44 -0.05
CA ALA A 248 -12.86 7.78 -0.40
C ALA A 248 -13.49 7.04 0.78
N GLY A 249 -12.66 6.34 1.57
CA GLY A 249 -13.11 5.64 2.79
C GLY A 249 -13.72 6.58 3.83
N PHE A 250 -13.20 7.80 3.98
CA PHE A 250 -13.74 8.79 4.92
C PHE A 250 -15.02 9.47 4.41
N VAL A 251 -15.09 9.77 3.11
CA VAL A 251 -16.30 10.36 2.49
C VAL A 251 -17.46 9.38 2.56
N GLY A 252 -17.23 8.09 2.26
CA GLY A 252 -18.27 7.06 2.31
C GLY A 252 -18.84 6.80 3.71
N VAL A 253 -18.01 6.87 4.76
CA VAL A 253 -18.46 6.72 6.16
C VAL A 253 -19.32 7.91 6.60
N SER A 254 -18.93 9.14 6.21
CA SER A 254 -19.66 10.36 6.58
C SER A 254 -21.09 10.40 6.02
N SER A 255 -21.30 9.84 4.83
CA SER A 255 -22.63 9.74 4.20
C SER A 255 -23.56 8.74 4.90
N GLN A 256 -23.04 7.65 5.49
CA GLN A 256 -23.86 6.64 6.18
C GLN A 256 -24.30 7.07 7.58
N SER A 257 -23.47 7.84 8.31
CA SER A 257 -23.82 8.39 9.62
C SER A 257 -24.96 9.42 9.57
N SER A 258 -25.15 10.09 8.43
CA SER A 258 -26.25 11.04 8.23
C SER A 258 -27.61 10.37 7.95
N SER A 259 -27.62 9.08 7.62
CA SER A 259 -28.84 8.34 7.26
C SER A 259 -29.48 7.56 8.41
N GLN A 260 -28.87 7.54 9.60
CA GLN A 260 -29.42 6.87 10.80
C GLN A 260 -30.05 7.83 11.81
N SER A 261 -30.19 9.12 11.46
CA SER A 261 -30.88 10.13 12.27
C SER A 261 -32.08 10.67 11.50
N SER A 262 -33.08 9.82 11.23
CA SER A 262 -34.42 10.21 10.78
C SER A 262 -35.43 9.14 11.18
#